data_AF-A0A7S0LJ58-F1
#
_entry.id   AF-A0A7S0LJ58-F1
#
_cell.length_a   1.000
_cell.length_b   1.000
_cell.length_c   1.000
_cell.angle_alpha   90.00
_cell.angle_beta   90.00
_cell.angle_gamma   90.00
#
_symmetry.space_group_name_H-M   'P 1'
#
loop_
_entity.id
_entity.type
_entity.pdbx_description
1 polymer ?
#
loop_
_entity_poly.entity_id
_entity_poly.type
_entity_poly.pdbx_seq_one_letter_code
_entity_poly.pdbx_strand_id
1 'polypeptide(L)'
;QGRMESVAAEAERLHFTNDDIDKIREVLALPTEKFVEMQLKKAVELNDPVRVINRELKLRCLYLEKNAPLFAPEHCSKLRTPNDFACAKLQAKLSRSVRQELALGMLKHTSKPIHTSLTELHPLFAKEATSAFKCILAYAGERPAPFPQAMALQVLQAASDSPEIIPEIYLQIIKQLQANNGRAGTRPYWDMLALCLMSFAPGAGIDDIVHVFCLREAGQDAGQLISLLHTVMYDGGQPLPAAEEILLRLTAFRGERTRSRYSFVEEAGSVTVPSARPLQLSPAAPAPTADGRAP
;
A
#
# COMPACT_ATOMS: atom_id res chain seq x y z
N GLN A 1 12.69 -13.74 -9.86
CA GLN A 1 12.06 -13.89 -11.19
C GLN A 1 12.95 -13.33 -12.29
N GLY A 2 13.37 -12.06 -12.26
CA GLY A 2 14.12 -11.45 -13.38
C GLY A 2 15.44 -12.15 -13.71
N ARG A 3 16.15 -12.67 -12.69
CA ARG A 3 17.35 -13.50 -12.90
C ARG A 3 17.06 -14.83 -13.60
N MET A 4 15.94 -15.47 -13.25
CA MET A 4 15.51 -16.72 -13.88
C MET A 4 15.13 -16.50 -15.35
N GLU A 5 14.43 -15.39 -15.63
CA GLU A 5 14.08 -14.98 -17.00
C GLU A 5 15.33 -14.71 -17.85
N SER A 6 16.31 -14.00 -17.30
CA SER A 6 17.58 -13.73 -17.99
C SER A 6 18.37 -15.01 -18.29
N VAL A 7 18.43 -15.94 -17.34
CA VAL A 7 19.12 -17.22 -17.53
C VAL A 7 18.40 -18.08 -18.58
N ALA A 8 17.06 -18.14 -18.55
CA ALA A 8 16.27 -18.87 -19.53
C ALA A 8 16.42 -18.30 -20.95
N ALA A 9 16.39 -16.97 -21.08
CA ALA A 9 16.57 -16.29 -22.37
C ALA A 9 17.97 -16.48 -22.96
N GLU A 10 19.02 -16.43 -22.12
CA GLU A 10 20.40 -16.65 -22.57
C GLU A 10 20.63 -18.12 -22.96
N ALA A 11 20.05 -19.07 -22.22
CA ALA A 11 20.09 -20.49 -22.58
C ALA A 11 19.42 -20.76 -23.92
N GLU A 12 18.27 -20.12 -24.20
CA GLU A 12 17.60 -20.21 -25.49
C GLU A 12 18.47 -19.64 -26.63
N ARG A 13 19.09 -18.46 -26.43
CA ARG A 13 20.00 -17.82 -27.40
C ARG A 13 21.19 -18.72 -27.76
N LEU A 14 21.70 -19.47 -26.79
CA LEU A 14 22.83 -20.38 -26.96
C LEU A 14 22.42 -21.78 -27.41
N HIS A 15 21.12 -22.04 -27.61
CA HIS A 15 20.56 -23.38 -27.82
C HIS A 15 21.02 -24.41 -26.77
N PHE A 16 21.22 -23.94 -25.54
CA PHE A 16 21.66 -24.73 -24.41
C PHE A 16 20.45 -25.23 -23.62
N THR A 17 20.40 -26.53 -23.34
CA THR A 17 19.34 -27.13 -22.53
C THR A 17 19.90 -28.12 -21.52
N ASN A 18 19.34 -28.11 -20.33
CA ASN A 18 19.58 -29.10 -19.27
C ASN A 18 18.38 -29.12 -18.31
N ASP A 19 18.36 -30.11 -17.41
CA ASP A 19 17.28 -30.29 -16.43
C ASP A 19 17.00 -29.05 -15.58
N ASP A 20 18.02 -28.23 -15.28
CA ASP A 20 17.85 -27.03 -14.44
C ASP A 20 17.24 -25.87 -15.22
N ILE A 21 17.59 -25.70 -16.50
CA ILE A 21 16.95 -24.75 -17.40
C ILE A 21 15.48 -25.14 -17.61
N ASP A 22 15.20 -26.44 -17.75
CA ASP A 22 13.82 -26.92 -17.89
C ASP A 22 12.99 -26.66 -16.63
N LYS A 23 13.54 -26.94 -15.43
CA LYS A 23 12.91 -26.55 -14.16
C LYS A 23 12.68 -25.04 -14.05
N ILE A 24 13.64 -24.21 -14.50
CA ILE A 24 13.48 -22.75 -14.50
C ILE A 24 12.29 -22.35 -15.39
N ARG A 25 12.19 -22.93 -16.59
CA ARG A 25 11.06 -22.68 -17.51
C ARG A 25 9.73 -23.11 -16.90
N GLU A 26 9.67 -24.29 -16.30
CA GLU A 26 8.47 -24.80 -15.62
C GLU A 26 8.02 -23.85 -14.51
N VAL A 27 8.95 -23.39 -13.66
CA VAL A 27 8.67 -22.46 -12.57
C VAL A 27 8.22 -21.08 -13.08
N LEU A 28 8.83 -20.58 -14.17
CA LEU A 28 8.43 -19.32 -14.80
C LEU A 28 7.08 -19.40 -15.51
N ALA A 29 6.65 -20.59 -15.92
CA ALA A 29 5.34 -20.82 -16.54
C ALA A 29 4.17 -20.86 -15.52
N LEU A 30 4.47 -20.92 -14.21
CA LEU A 30 3.45 -20.94 -13.17
C LEU A 30 2.72 -19.58 -13.06
N PRO A 31 1.45 -19.57 -12.63
CA PRO A 31 0.76 -18.35 -12.24
C PRO A 31 1.56 -17.59 -11.17
N THR A 32 1.54 -16.24 -11.22
CA THR A 32 2.33 -15.39 -10.31
C THR A 32 2.05 -15.72 -8.84
N GLU A 33 0.80 -15.99 -8.47
CA GLU A 33 0.43 -16.39 -7.11
C GLU A 33 1.12 -17.70 -6.69
N LYS A 34 1.13 -18.71 -7.57
CA LYS A 34 1.81 -19.99 -7.31
C LYS A 34 3.31 -19.83 -7.19
N PHE A 35 3.91 -18.99 -8.04
CA PHE A 35 5.32 -18.67 -7.94
C PHE A 35 5.66 -18.00 -6.59
N VAL A 36 4.85 -17.03 -6.15
CA VAL A 36 5.05 -16.34 -4.86
C VAL A 36 4.80 -17.27 -3.67
N GLU A 37 3.80 -18.16 -3.72
CA GLU A 37 3.57 -19.22 -2.71
C GLU A 37 4.80 -20.13 -2.57
N MET A 38 5.43 -20.54 -3.69
CA MET A 38 6.66 -21.32 -3.65
C MET A 38 7.83 -20.53 -3.03
N GLN A 39 7.95 -19.24 -3.36
CA GLN A 39 8.96 -18.37 -2.74
C GLN A 39 8.72 -18.21 -1.23
N LEU A 40 7.46 -18.14 -0.78
CA LEU A 40 7.09 -18.07 0.62
C LEU A 40 7.47 -19.37 1.34
N LYS A 41 7.07 -20.52 0.80
CA LYS A 41 7.45 -21.83 1.35
C LYS A 41 8.96 -21.95 1.49
N LYS A 42 9.72 -21.52 0.47
CA LYS A 42 11.17 -21.56 0.53
C LYS A 42 11.77 -20.60 1.57
N ALA A 43 11.17 -19.42 1.75
CA ALA A 43 11.60 -18.47 2.78
C ALA A 43 11.41 -19.03 4.20
N VAL A 44 10.30 -19.74 4.44
CA VAL A 44 10.05 -20.44 5.70
C VAL A 44 11.08 -21.54 5.94
N GLU A 45 11.35 -22.38 4.94
CA GLU A 45 12.38 -23.44 5.04
C GLU A 45 13.79 -22.89 5.36
N LEU A 46 14.10 -21.69 4.85
CA LEU A 46 15.38 -21.02 5.07
C LEU A 46 15.42 -20.18 6.35
N ASN A 47 14.33 -20.13 7.13
CA ASN A 47 14.18 -19.26 8.31
C ASN A 47 14.51 -17.79 8.01
N ASP A 48 14.01 -17.26 6.89
CA ASP A 48 14.19 -15.87 6.46
C ASP A 48 12.92 -15.05 6.75
N PRO A 49 12.78 -14.44 7.95
CA PRO A 49 11.54 -13.79 8.39
C PRO A 49 11.19 -12.56 7.53
N VAL A 50 12.19 -11.83 7.05
CA VAL A 50 11.96 -10.65 6.18
C VAL A 50 11.37 -11.10 4.85
N ARG A 51 11.92 -12.17 4.26
CA ARG A 51 11.40 -12.71 3.01
C ARG A 51 10.01 -13.32 3.18
N VAL A 52 9.70 -13.94 4.32
CA VAL A 52 8.35 -14.42 4.64
C VAL A 52 7.34 -13.28 4.58
N ILE A 53 7.55 -12.21 5.35
CA ILE A 53 6.66 -11.03 5.37
C ILE A 53 6.50 -10.45 3.95
N ASN A 54 7.61 -10.31 3.23
CA ASN A 54 7.60 -9.80 1.86
C ASN A 54 6.81 -10.67 0.87
N ARG A 55 6.73 -11.99 1.06
CA ARG A 55 5.94 -12.87 0.17
C ARG A 55 4.49 -12.94 0.60
N GLU A 56 4.20 -12.96 1.90
CA GLU A 56 2.83 -12.85 2.41
C GLU A 56 2.16 -11.55 1.94
N LEU A 57 2.89 -10.43 2.06
CA LEU A 57 2.36 -9.15 1.59
C LEU A 57 2.14 -9.13 0.08
N LYS A 58 3.03 -9.76 -0.71
CA LYS A 58 2.85 -9.87 -2.16
C LYS A 58 1.59 -10.67 -2.49
N LEU A 59 1.34 -11.79 -1.81
CA LEU A 59 0.12 -12.57 -1.98
C LEU A 59 -1.12 -11.76 -1.61
N ARG A 60 -1.07 -11.00 -0.51
CA ARG A 60 -2.16 -10.09 -0.13
C ARG A 60 -2.42 -9.05 -1.22
N CYS A 61 -1.39 -8.40 -1.76
CA CYS A 61 -1.56 -7.42 -2.84
C CYS A 61 -2.20 -8.04 -4.09
N LEU A 62 -1.74 -9.24 -4.51
CA LEU A 62 -2.31 -9.96 -5.65
C LEU A 62 -3.79 -10.30 -5.42
N TYR A 63 -4.13 -10.73 -4.20
CA TYR A 63 -5.51 -11.01 -3.84
C TYR A 63 -6.38 -9.75 -3.88
N LEU A 64 -5.91 -8.64 -3.31
CA LEU A 64 -6.63 -7.36 -3.30
C LEU A 64 -6.83 -6.81 -4.72
N GLU A 65 -5.81 -6.88 -5.57
CA GLU A 65 -5.89 -6.44 -6.96
C GLU A 65 -6.91 -7.27 -7.75
N LYS A 66 -6.84 -8.61 -7.64
CA LYS A 66 -7.74 -9.54 -8.32
C LYS A 66 -9.19 -9.40 -7.85
N ASN A 67 -9.40 -9.08 -6.58
CA ASN A 67 -10.72 -8.99 -5.96
C ASN A 67 -11.12 -7.56 -5.60
N ALA A 68 -10.52 -6.55 -6.25
CA ALA A 68 -10.69 -5.15 -5.94
C ALA A 68 -12.17 -4.68 -5.81
N PRO A 69 -13.15 -5.18 -6.59
CA PRO A 69 -14.56 -4.82 -6.39
C PRO A 69 -15.13 -5.15 -5.00
N LEU A 70 -14.59 -6.15 -4.30
CA LEU A 70 -15.02 -6.52 -2.95
C LEU A 70 -14.63 -5.47 -1.90
N PHE A 71 -13.61 -4.66 -2.20
CA PHE A 71 -13.02 -3.66 -1.30
C PHE A 71 -13.43 -2.24 -1.68
N ALA A 72 -14.53 -2.09 -2.40
CA ALA A 72 -15.12 -0.78 -2.62
C ALA A 72 -15.56 -0.17 -1.27
N PRO A 73 -15.42 1.16 -1.06
CA PRO A 73 -15.73 1.79 0.22
C PRO A 73 -17.17 1.52 0.71
N GLU A 74 -18.12 1.35 -0.21
CA GLU A 74 -19.53 1.05 0.08
C GLU A 74 -19.72 -0.31 0.75
N HIS A 75 -18.76 -1.23 0.60
CA HIS A 75 -18.79 -2.57 1.19
C HIS A 75 -18.15 -2.64 2.58
N CYS A 76 -17.71 -1.51 3.13
CA CYS A 76 -17.14 -1.48 4.48
C CYS A 76 -18.18 -1.90 5.53
N SER A 77 -17.92 -3.00 6.24
CA SER A 77 -18.82 -3.55 7.26
C SER A 77 -19.01 -2.66 8.50
N LYS A 78 -18.16 -1.65 8.70
CA LYS A 78 -18.24 -0.70 9.83
C LYS A 78 -19.15 0.49 9.54
N LEU A 79 -19.59 0.68 8.30
CA LEU A 79 -20.43 1.81 7.91
C LEU A 79 -21.83 1.68 8.51
N ARG A 80 -22.40 2.83 8.88
CA ARG A 80 -23.86 2.94 9.08
C ARG A 80 -24.57 2.62 7.78
N THR A 81 -25.82 2.18 7.88
CA THR A 81 -26.68 2.22 6.70
C THR A 81 -26.90 3.67 6.26
N PRO A 82 -27.08 3.94 4.95
CA PRO A 82 -27.38 5.29 4.46
C PRO A 82 -28.59 5.94 5.13
N ASN A 83 -29.59 5.12 5.50
CA ASN A 83 -30.77 5.59 6.20
C ASN A 83 -30.47 6.00 7.65
N ASP A 84 -29.66 5.22 8.38
CA ASP A 84 -29.28 5.55 9.76
C ASP A 84 -28.40 6.79 9.82
N PHE A 85 -27.51 6.96 8.83
CA PHE A 85 -26.77 8.21 8.66
C PHE A 85 -27.73 9.39 8.48
N ALA A 86 -28.67 9.30 7.53
CA ALA A 86 -29.62 10.38 7.25
C ALA A 86 -30.59 10.70 8.40
N CYS A 87 -30.94 9.72 9.23
CA CYS A 87 -31.87 9.90 10.35
C CYS A 87 -31.18 10.28 11.67
N ALA A 88 -29.84 10.28 11.72
CA ALA A 88 -29.10 10.53 12.95
C ALA A 88 -29.37 11.93 13.55
N LYS A 89 -29.33 12.01 14.89
CA LYS A 89 -29.56 13.24 15.67
C LYS A 89 -30.91 13.88 15.32
N LEU A 90 -30.94 15.21 15.13
CA LEU A 90 -32.15 15.98 14.88
C LEU A 90 -32.65 15.89 13.44
N GLN A 91 -31.94 15.18 12.55
CA GLN A 91 -32.31 15.05 11.14
C GLN A 91 -33.48 14.11 10.88
N ALA A 92 -33.87 13.28 11.85
CA ALA A 92 -35.11 12.50 11.80
C ALA A 92 -36.38 13.37 11.61
N LYS A 93 -36.33 14.66 11.98
CA LYS A 93 -37.43 15.62 11.82
C LYS A 93 -37.49 16.26 10.42
N LEU A 94 -36.51 16.00 9.56
CA LEU A 94 -36.47 16.53 8.20
C LEU A 94 -37.47 15.81 7.29
N SER A 95 -37.89 16.50 6.22
CA SER A 95 -38.67 15.93 5.13
C SER A 95 -38.05 14.63 4.60
N ARG A 96 -38.90 13.70 4.16
CA ARG A 96 -38.47 12.45 3.51
C ARG A 96 -37.53 12.70 2.33
N SER A 97 -37.78 13.73 1.51
CA SER A 97 -36.94 14.07 0.36
C SER A 97 -35.51 14.45 0.78
N VAL A 98 -35.39 15.29 1.81
CA VAL A 98 -34.10 15.74 2.35
C VAL A 98 -33.33 14.56 2.95
N ARG A 99 -34.00 13.67 3.69
CA ARG A 99 -33.37 12.46 4.23
C ARG A 99 -32.87 11.53 3.13
N GLN A 100 -33.59 11.40 2.03
CA GLN A 100 -33.16 10.60 0.88
C GLN A 100 -31.91 11.20 0.20
N GLU A 101 -31.87 12.53 0.04
CA GLU A 101 -30.70 13.23 -0.50
C GLU A 101 -29.45 13.01 0.39
N LEU A 102 -29.62 13.13 1.70
CA LEU A 102 -28.55 12.86 2.67
C LEU A 102 -28.04 11.42 2.62
N ALA A 103 -28.94 10.45 2.51
CA ALA A 103 -28.59 9.03 2.39
C ALA A 103 -27.79 8.77 1.10
N LEU A 104 -28.26 9.28 -0.05
CA LEU A 104 -27.58 9.14 -1.34
C LEU A 104 -26.23 9.88 -1.40
N GLY A 105 -26.06 10.92 -0.57
CA GLY A 105 -24.83 11.69 -0.42
C GLY A 105 -23.86 11.14 0.63
N MET A 106 -24.20 10.06 1.35
CA MET A 106 -23.43 9.59 2.51
C MET A 106 -21.94 9.35 2.21
N LEU A 107 -21.61 8.75 1.06
CA LEU A 107 -20.22 8.50 0.64
C LEU A 107 -19.78 9.36 -0.56
N LYS A 108 -20.50 10.43 -0.87
CA LYS A 108 -20.10 11.36 -1.96
C LYS A 108 -19.44 12.60 -1.38
N HIS A 109 -18.49 13.17 -2.12
CA HIS A 109 -17.85 14.43 -1.73
C HIS A 109 -18.89 15.51 -1.31
N THR A 110 -18.58 16.26 -0.26
CA THR A 110 -19.39 17.41 0.17
C THR A 110 -18.53 18.51 0.78
N SER A 111 -18.85 19.76 0.46
CA SER A 111 -18.21 20.94 1.08
C SER A 111 -18.89 21.38 2.39
N LYS A 112 -19.93 20.65 2.85
CA LYS A 112 -20.64 20.94 4.10
C LYS A 112 -20.23 19.94 5.19
N PRO A 113 -20.11 20.35 6.47
CA PRO A 113 -19.86 19.42 7.56
C PRO A 113 -20.92 18.30 7.64
N ILE A 114 -20.48 17.06 7.82
CA ILE A 114 -21.37 15.95 8.14
C ILE A 114 -21.98 16.11 9.54
N HIS A 115 -23.24 15.72 9.69
CA HIS A 115 -24.00 15.84 10.95
C HIS A 115 -23.76 14.68 11.91
N THR A 116 -23.26 13.54 11.44
CA THR A 116 -22.90 12.35 12.22
C THR A 116 -21.72 11.61 11.58
N SER A 117 -21.17 10.60 12.25
CA SER A 117 -20.11 9.72 11.72
C SER A 117 -20.61 8.83 10.57
N LEU A 118 -19.73 8.46 9.65
CA LEU A 118 -20.01 7.50 8.58
C LEU A 118 -20.12 6.07 9.14
N THR A 119 -19.29 5.74 10.12
CA THR A 119 -19.26 4.45 10.81
C THR A 119 -20.11 4.44 12.08
N GLU A 120 -20.44 3.25 12.54
CA GLU A 120 -21.10 3.05 13.84
C GLU A 120 -20.10 3.28 14.98
N LEU A 121 -20.26 4.39 15.69
CA LEU A 121 -19.40 4.83 16.78
C LEU A 121 -20.22 5.18 18.02
N HIS A 122 -19.61 5.02 19.20
CA HIS A 122 -20.14 5.56 20.44
C HIS A 122 -20.40 7.09 20.30
N PRO A 123 -21.46 7.67 20.89
CA PRO A 123 -21.82 9.07 20.68
C PRO A 123 -20.71 10.10 20.96
N LEU A 124 -19.80 9.80 21.90
CA LEU A 124 -18.63 10.64 22.19
C LEU A 124 -17.70 10.72 20.95
N PHE A 125 -17.27 9.56 20.44
CA PHE A 125 -16.45 9.45 19.24
C PHE A 125 -17.16 9.95 17.97
N ALA A 126 -18.48 9.79 17.87
CA ALA A 126 -19.25 10.35 16.75
C ALA A 126 -19.21 11.88 16.73
N LYS A 127 -19.15 12.55 17.89
CA LYS A 127 -18.97 14.01 17.97
C LYS A 127 -17.57 14.41 17.50
N GLU A 128 -16.55 13.72 17.98
CA GLU A 128 -15.15 13.93 17.58
C GLU A 128 -14.96 13.70 16.08
N ALA A 129 -15.51 12.62 15.52
CA ALA A 129 -15.51 12.34 14.09
C ALA A 129 -16.09 13.50 13.26
N THR A 130 -17.21 14.10 13.68
CA THR A 130 -17.75 15.27 12.97
C THR A 130 -16.88 16.52 13.13
N SER A 131 -16.09 16.61 14.20
CA SER A 131 -15.10 17.68 14.40
C SER A 131 -13.86 17.46 13.53
N ALA A 132 -13.37 16.23 13.43
CA ALA A 132 -12.29 15.85 12.52
C ALA A 132 -12.67 16.15 11.07
N PHE A 133 -13.90 15.80 10.64
CA PHE A 133 -14.37 16.12 9.29
C PHE A 133 -14.33 17.62 9.00
N LYS A 134 -14.74 18.46 9.96
CA LYS A 134 -14.66 19.92 9.83
C LYS A 134 -13.22 20.40 9.63
N CYS A 135 -12.26 19.79 10.29
CA CYS A 135 -10.84 20.09 10.15
C CYS A 135 -10.30 19.60 8.80
N ILE A 136 -10.75 18.44 8.31
CA ILE A 136 -10.43 17.93 6.95
C ILE A 136 -10.90 18.95 5.89
N LEU A 137 -12.15 19.42 5.97
CA LEU A 137 -12.69 20.44 5.05
C LEU A 137 -11.90 21.75 5.13
N ALA A 138 -11.56 22.18 6.35
CA ALA A 138 -10.80 23.41 6.59
C ALA A 138 -9.36 23.33 6.06
N TYR A 139 -8.70 22.18 6.22
CA TYR A 139 -7.39 21.92 5.63
C TYR A 139 -7.44 21.96 4.09
N ALA A 140 -8.50 21.42 3.50
CA ALA A 140 -8.71 21.43 2.05
C ALA A 140 -9.14 22.79 1.47
N GLY A 141 -9.30 23.82 2.31
CA GLY A 141 -9.71 25.16 1.88
C GLY A 141 -11.21 25.31 1.60
N GLU A 142 -12.03 24.30 1.94
CA GLU A 142 -13.49 24.38 1.80
C GLU A 142 -14.16 25.11 2.96
N ARG A 143 -13.39 25.43 4.01
CA ARG A 143 -13.82 26.27 5.13
C ARG A 143 -12.72 27.25 5.50
N PRO A 144 -13.07 28.44 6.01
CA PRO A 144 -12.08 29.40 6.47
C PRO A 144 -11.20 28.80 7.56
N ALA A 145 -9.89 28.80 7.32
CA ALA A 145 -8.87 28.45 8.29
C ALA A 145 -7.65 29.35 8.08
N PRO A 146 -7.22 30.11 9.10
CA PRO A 146 -6.04 30.98 8.97
C PRO A 146 -4.76 30.16 8.73
N PHE A 147 -4.70 28.95 9.29
CA PHE A 147 -3.55 28.05 9.17
C PHE A 147 -4.03 26.62 8.85
N PRO A 148 -4.07 26.22 7.56
CA PRO A 148 -4.50 24.88 7.16
C PRO A 148 -3.73 23.76 7.86
N GLN A 149 -2.42 23.92 8.05
CA GLN A 149 -1.53 22.94 8.69
C GLN A 149 -1.98 22.65 10.12
N ALA A 150 -2.44 23.65 10.87
CA ALA A 150 -2.99 23.45 12.20
C ALA A 150 -4.28 22.60 12.16
N MET A 151 -5.07 22.68 11.09
CA MET A 151 -6.26 21.83 10.92
C MET A 151 -5.87 20.39 10.63
N ALA A 152 -4.84 20.15 9.82
CA ALA A 152 -4.29 18.81 9.62
C ALA A 152 -3.75 18.21 10.93
N LEU A 153 -3.02 19.00 11.72
CA LEU A 153 -2.55 18.57 13.04
C LEU A 153 -3.71 18.21 13.97
N GLN A 154 -4.81 18.97 13.97
CA GLN A 154 -5.99 18.64 14.78
C GLN A 154 -6.63 17.30 14.38
N VAL A 155 -6.62 16.93 13.10
CA VAL A 155 -7.09 15.61 12.66
C VAL A 155 -6.16 14.51 13.20
N LEU A 156 -4.85 14.69 13.09
CA LEU A 156 -3.87 13.72 13.60
C LEU A 156 -3.93 13.58 15.12
N GLN A 157 -4.10 14.69 15.86
CA GLN A 157 -4.22 14.68 17.31
C GLN A 157 -5.50 13.97 17.74
N ALA A 158 -6.63 14.22 17.08
CA ALA A 158 -7.88 13.52 17.38
C ALA A 158 -7.75 12.00 17.16
N ALA A 159 -7.05 11.58 16.11
CA ALA A 159 -6.73 10.17 15.87
C ALA A 159 -5.82 9.57 16.95
N SER A 160 -4.84 10.35 17.43
CA SER A 160 -3.92 9.94 18.49
C SER A 160 -4.62 9.80 19.85
N ASP A 161 -5.50 10.74 20.17
CA ASP A 161 -6.22 10.79 21.46
C ASP A 161 -7.34 9.75 21.53
N SER A 162 -7.91 9.38 20.38
CA SER A 162 -9.03 8.43 20.28
C SER A 162 -8.84 7.49 19.09
N PRO A 163 -8.05 6.42 19.24
CA PRO A 163 -7.77 5.47 18.16
C PRO A 163 -9.02 4.86 17.50
N GLU A 164 -10.16 4.84 18.21
CA GLU A 164 -11.45 4.38 17.71
C GLU A 164 -11.95 5.15 16.49
N ILE A 165 -11.53 6.43 16.31
CA ILE A 165 -11.93 7.24 15.16
C ILE A 165 -11.00 7.11 13.95
N ILE A 166 -9.88 6.38 14.05
CA ILE A 166 -8.95 6.19 12.93
C ILE A 166 -9.65 5.61 11.69
N PRO A 167 -10.38 4.47 11.77
CA PRO A 167 -11.17 3.94 10.66
C PRO A 167 -12.10 4.98 10.01
N GLU A 168 -12.75 5.79 10.83
CA GLU A 168 -13.69 6.83 10.41
C GLU A 168 -12.99 7.95 9.64
N ILE A 169 -11.80 8.40 10.11
CA ILE A 169 -11.01 9.44 9.42
C ILE A 169 -10.61 8.97 8.02
N TYR A 170 -10.16 7.73 7.86
CA TYR A 170 -9.83 7.17 6.54
C TYR A 170 -11.03 7.18 5.59
N LEU A 171 -12.20 6.72 6.07
CA LEU A 171 -13.42 6.71 5.25
C LEU A 171 -13.92 8.13 4.92
N GLN A 172 -13.77 9.08 5.84
CA GLN A 172 -14.06 10.50 5.59
C GLN A 172 -13.17 11.10 4.50
N ILE A 173 -11.87 10.78 4.51
CA ILE A 173 -10.93 11.23 3.48
C ILE A 173 -11.28 10.58 2.13
N ILE A 174 -11.52 9.27 2.12
CA ILE A 174 -11.95 8.52 0.92
C ILE A 174 -13.23 9.13 0.34
N LYS A 175 -14.25 9.41 1.17
CA LYS A 175 -15.48 10.10 0.76
C LYS A 175 -15.21 11.41 0.03
N GLN A 176 -14.26 12.22 0.51
CA GLN A 176 -13.92 13.50 -0.13
C GLN A 176 -13.13 13.33 -1.43
N LEU A 177 -12.45 12.20 -1.59
CA LEU A 177 -11.75 11.80 -2.81
C LEU A 177 -12.69 11.14 -3.84
N GLN A 178 -13.77 10.50 -3.40
CA GLN A 178 -14.76 9.85 -4.27
C GLN A 178 -15.53 10.89 -5.13
N ALA A 179 -15.72 10.54 -6.41
CA ALA A 179 -16.42 11.33 -7.42
C ALA A 179 -15.79 12.68 -7.79
N ASN A 180 -14.54 12.94 -7.38
CA ASN A 180 -13.76 14.08 -7.86
C ASN A 180 -12.77 13.65 -8.96
N ASN A 181 -13.32 13.00 -9.99
CA ASN A 181 -12.59 12.42 -11.12
C ASN A 181 -12.03 13.54 -12.02
N GLY A 182 -10.92 14.15 -11.60
CA GLY A 182 -9.95 14.77 -12.51
C GLY A 182 -9.83 16.29 -12.55
N ARG A 183 -10.32 17.10 -11.59
CA ARG A 183 -10.19 18.58 -11.69
C ARG A 183 -9.83 19.23 -10.35
N ALA A 184 -8.68 19.91 -10.34
CA ALA A 184 -8.16 20.83 -9.32
C ALA A 184 -8.95 20.91 -8.00
N GLY A 185 -8.48 20.22 -6.95
CA GLY A 185 -9.09 20.34 -5.60
C GLY A 185 -8.93 19.13 -4.69
N THR A 186 -8.54 17.95 -5.21
CA THR A 186 -8.37 16.74 -4.39
C THR A 186 -7.03 16.65 -3.66
N ARG A 187 -6.03 17.43 -4.08
CA ARG A 187 -4.66 17.33 -3.57
C ARG A 187 -4.57 17.39 -2.04
N PRO A 188 -5.26 18.33 -1.34
CA PRO A 188 -5.23 18.36 0.12
C PRO A 188 -5.78 17.07 0.75
N TYR A 189 -6.78 16.41 0.18
CA TYR A 189 -7.28 15.15 0.76
C TYR A 189 -6.29 13.99 0.57
N TRP A 190 -5.57 13.93 -0.55
CA TRP A 190 -4.46 12.98 -0.72
C TRP A 190 -3.30 13.26 0.22
N ASP A 191 -2.96 14.54 0.44
CA ASP A 191 -1.94 14.92 1.42
C ASP A 191 -2.38 14.56 2.85
N MET A 192 -3.66 14.74 3.20
CA MET A 192 -4.22 14.31 4.48
C MET A 192 -4.16 12.78 4.63
N LEU A 193 -4.46 12.02 3.57
CA LEU A 193 -4.33 10.57 3.57
C LEU A 193 -2.89 10.15 3.84
N ALA A 194 -1.92 10.77 3.15
CA ALA A 194 -0.50 10.50 3.36
C ALA A 194 -0.06 10.80 4.79
N LEU A 195 -0.47 11.94 5.36
CA LEU A 195 -0.17 12.30 6.77
C LEU A 195 -0.75 11.26 7.75
N CYS A 196 -1.98 10.79 7.52
CA CYS A 196 -2.56 9.73 8.34
C CYS A 196 -1.75 8.44 8.22
N LEU A 197 -1.40 8.01 7.00
CA LEU A 197 -0.61 6.80 6.76
C LEU A 197 0.83 6.88 7.26
N MET A 198 1.37 8.08 7.50
CA MET A 198 2.66 8.23 8.17
C MET A 198 2.57 7.96 9.68
N SER A 199 1.40 8.10 10.30
CA SER A 199 1.24 8.10 11.76
C SER A 199 0.37 6.97 12.30
N PHE A 200 -0.61 6.46 11.55
CA PHE A 200 -1.58 5.49 12.06
C PHE A 200 -1.91 4.43 11.01
N ALA A 201 -2.06 3.18 11.44
CA ALA A 201 -2.59 2.12 10.58
C ALA A 201 -4.12 2.27 10.49
N PRO A 202 -4.75 2.11 9.30
CA PRO A 202 -6.21 2.26 9.17
C PRO A 202 -7.04 1.29 10.01
N GLY A 203 -6.46 0.14 10.35
CA GLY A 203 -7.12 -0.95 11.07
C GLY A 203 -7.72 -2.00 10.14
N ALA A 204 -8.02 -3.17 10.72
CA ALA A 204 -8.45 -4.35 9.97
C ALA A 204 -9.71 -4.09 9.13
N GLY A 205 -9.62 -4.44 7.84
CA GLY A 205 -10.68 -4.29 6.84
C GLY A 205 -10.73 -2.91 6.19
N ILE A 206 -10.29 -1.85 6.88
CA ILE A 206 -10.13 -0.52 6.28
C ILE A 206 -8.83 -0.43 5.50
N ASP A 207 -7.77 -1.08 6.00
CA ASP A 207 -6.48 -1.20 5.31
C ASP A 207 -6.61 -1.78 3.89
N ASP A 208 -7.43 -2.82 3.70
CA ASP A 208 -7.69 -3.39 2.37
C ASP A 208 -8.44 -2.41 1.45
N ILE A 209 -9.43 -1.68 1.99
CA ILE A 209 -10.16 -0.63 1.25
C ILE A 209 -9.21 0.50 0.85
N VAL A 210 -8.37 0.98 1.77
CA VAL A 210 -7.38 2.03 1.52
C VAL A 210 -6.37 1.57 0.46
N HIS A 211 -5.90 0.32 0.54
CA HIS A 211 -4.99 -0.24 -0.45
C HIS A 211 -5.61 -0.21 -1.85
N VAL A 212 -6.80 -0.80 -2.01
CA VAL A 212 -7.47 -0.89 -3.30
C VAL A 212 -7.86 0.49 -3.82
N PHE A 213 -8.30 1.39 -2.95
CA PHE A 213 -8.62 2.77 -3.31
C PHE A 213 -7.39 3.52 -3.82
N CYS A 214 -6.25 3.45 -3.11
CA CYS A 214 -5.00 4.05 -3.55
C CYS A 214 -4.53 3.46 -4.89
N LEU A 215 -4.61 2.14 -5.06
CA LEU A 215 -4.21 1.46 -6.29
C LEU A 215 -4.98 1.97 -7.51
N ARG A 216 -6.28 2.24 -7.35
CA ARG A 216 -7.17 2.64 -8.45
C ARG A 216 -7.20 4.14 -8.70
N GLU A 217 -7.20 4.94 -7.63
CA GLU A 217 -7.57 6.36 -7.71
C GLU A 217 -6.39 7.31 -7.52
N ALA A 218 -5.28 6.88 -6.90
CA ALA A 218 -4.17 7.80 -6.58
C ALA A 218 -3.22 8.08 -7.75
N GLY A 219 -3.38 7.40 -8.88
CA GLY A 219 -2.54 7.59 -10.07
C GLY A 219 -1.05 7.39 -9.77
N GLN A 220 -0.26 8.45 -9.95
CA GLN A 220 1.20 8.41 -9.79
C GLN A 220 1.65 8.21 -8.33
N ASP A 221 0.83 8.63 -7.37
CA ASP A 221 1.16 8.58 -5.94
C ASP A 221 0.80 7.21 -5.32
N ALA A 222 0.12 6.31 -6.06
CA ALA A 222 -0.38 5.02 -5.58
C ALA A 222 0.72 4.16 -4.91
N GLY A 223 1.87 4.01 -5.58
CA GLY A 223 2.98 3.19 -5.06
C GLY A 223 3.56 3.72 -3.75
N GLN A 224 3.62 5.04 -3.57
CA GLN A 224 4.11 5.66 -2.34
C GLN A 224 3.08 5.56 -1.21
N LEU A 225 1.79 5.79 -1.49
CA LEU A 225 0.73 5.65 -0.49
C LEU A 225 0.60 4.21 0.00
N ILE A 226 0.67 3.23 -0.90
CA ILE A 226 0.67 1.81 -0.54
C ILE A 226 1.95 1.47 0.25
N SER A 227 3.08 2.08 -0.09
CA SER A 227 4.32 1.93 0.69
C SER A 227 4.18 2.46 2.12
N LEU A 228 3.57 3.64 2.30
CA LEU A 228 3.26 4.19 3.63
C LEU A 228 2.31 3.27 4.40
N LEU A 229 1.24 2.80 3.75
CA LEU A 229 0.27 1.86 4.34
C LEU A 229 0.96 0.61 4.88
N HIS A 230 1.81 -0.03 4.09
CA HIS A 230 2.52 -1.23 4.54
C HIS A 230 3.51 -0.90 5.66
N THR A 231 4.27 0.20 5.55
CA THR A 231 5.19 0.61 6.62
C THR A 231 4.44 0.82 7.94
N VAL A 232 3.32 1.54 7.94
CA VAL A 232 2.60 1.80 9.20
C VAL A 232 1.94 0.56 9.80
N MET A 233 1.57 -0.42 8.96
CA MET A 233 0.99 -1.68 9.42
C MET A 233 2.00 -2.63 10.08
N TYR A 234 3.26 -2.66 9.59
CA TYR A 234 4.27 -3.62 10.06
C TYR A 234 5.36 -2.98 10.93
N ASP A 235 5.76 -1.74 10.63
CA ASP A 235 6.82 -1.02 11.34
C ASP A 235 6.27 0.01 12.34
N GLY A 236 4.96 0.28 12.28
CA GLY A 236 4.29 1.28 13.11
C GLY A 236 4.37 2.70 12.56
N GLY A 237 3.66 3.61 13.22
CA GLY A 237 3.55 5.01 12.83
C GLY A 237 4.69 5.89 13.35
N GLN A 238 5.00 6.93 12.58
CA GLN A 238 5.87 8.01 13.01
C GLN A 238 5.16 8.91 14.03
N PRO A 239 5.90 9.48 15.00
CA PRO A 239 5.36 10.49 15.91
C PRO A 239 4.68 11.64 15.15
N LEU A 240 3.66 12.22 15.78
CA LEU A 240 2.92 13.34 15.19
C LEU A 240 3.87 14.51 14.89
N PRO A 241 3.72 15.18 13.73
CA PRO A 241 4.51 16.35 13.40
C PRO A 241 4.11 17.56 14.25
N ALA A 242 5.02 18.52 14.40
CA ALA A 242 4.62 19.89 14.71
C ALA A 242 3.92 20.53 13.50
N ALA A 243 3.15 21.60 13.69
CA ALA A 243 2.36 22.21 12.60
C ALA A 243 3.25 22.72 11.45
N GLU A 244 4.42 23.25 11.79
CA GLU A 244 5.45 23.73 10.87
C GLU A 244 6.12 22.60 10.05
N GLU A 245 6.14 21.37 10.58
CA GLU A 245 6.76 20.22 9.92
C GLU A 245 5.85 19.58 8.86
N ILE A 246 4.54 19.87 8.88
CA ILE A 246 3.57 19.24 7.99
C ILE A 246 3.94 19.43 6.51
N LEU A 247 4.29 20.65 6.12
CA LEU A 247 4.69 20.94 4.75
C LEU A 247 6.00 20.26 4.38
N LEU A 248 6.94 20.16 5.33
CA LEU A 248 8.21 19.46 5.12
C LEU A 248 7.99 17.97 4.87
N ARG A 249 7.16 17.30 5.71
CA ARG A 249 6.82 15.88 5.51
C ARG A 249 6.12 15.62 4.18
N LEU A 250 5.19 16.50 3.78
CA LEU A 250 4.52 16.39 2.48
C LEU A 250 5.48 16.65 1.31
N THR A 251 6.44 17.54 1.46
CA THR A 251 7.47 17.79 0.44
C THR A 251 8.39 16.58 0.29
N ALA A 252 8.81 15.98 1.41
CA ALA A 252 9.59 14.75 1.42
C ALA A 252 8.83 13.60 0.73
N PHE A 253 7.55 13.41 1.08
CA PHE A 253 6.67 12.43 0.42
C PHE A 253 6.63 12.62 -1.11
N ARG A 254 6.48 13.86 -1.59
CA ARG A 254 6.42 14.15 -3.03
C ARG A 254 7.77 14.00 -3.75
N GLY A 255 8.85 14.37 -3.08
CA GLY A 255 10.20 14.44 -3.66
C GLY A 255 10.94 13.11 -3.64
N GLU A 256 10.79 12.33 -2.58
CA GLU A 256 11.47 11.04 -2.42
C GLU A 256 10.50 9.92 -2.77
N ARG A 257 10.80 9.18 -3.86
CA ARG A 257 10.19 7.88 -4.07
C ARG A 257 10.79 6.89 -3.07
N THR A 258 10.31 6.95 -1.83
CA THR A 258 10.69 5.98 -0.80
C THR A 258 10.17 4.61 -1.24
N ARG A 259 11.08 3.73 -1.65
CA ARG A 259 10.74 2.32 -1.85
C ARG A 259 10.56 1.71 -0.47
N SER A 260 9.36 1.23 -0.18
CA SER A 260 9.14 0.43 1.03
C SER A 260 10.12 -0.75 1.05
N ARG A 261 10.57 -1.15 2.25
CA ARG A 261 11.26 -2.44 2.47
C ARG A 261 10.42 -3.62 1.97
N TYR A 262 9.11 -3.40 1.85
CA TYR A 262 8.13 -4.33 1.32
C TYR A 262 7.80 -4.11 -0.16
N SER A 263 8.58 -3.31 -0.89
CA SER A 263 8.43 -3.14 -2.34
C SER A 263 8.88 -4.40 -3.09
N PHE A 264 8.11 -4.83 -4.08
CA PHE A 264 8.28 -6.15 -4.71
C PHE A 264 9.14 -6.15 -5.98
N VAL A 265 9.71 -5.01 -6.36
CA VAL A 265 10.55 -4.89 -7.55
C VAL A 265 11.92 -5.48 -7.20
N GLU A 266 12.23 -6.66 -7.76
CA GLU A 266 13.58 -7.21 -7.69
C GLU A 266 14.54 -6.26 -8.42
N GLU A 267 15.65 -5.89 -7.77
CA GLU A 267 16.77 -5.27 -8.47
C GLU A 267 17.21 -6.22 -9.60
N ALA A 268 17.14 -5.74 -10.84
CA ALA A 268 17.97 -6.26 -11.91
C ALA A 268 19.42 -5.89 -11.56
N GLY A 269 20.00 -6.60 -10.60
CA GLY A 269 21.41 -6.48 -10.29
C GLY A 269 22.19 -6.80 -11.56
N SER A 270 22.88 -5.80 -12.10
CA SER A 270 23.90 -5.99 -13.12
C SER A 270 24.99 -6.86 -12.52
N VAL A 271 24.90 -8.17 -12.71
CA VAL A 271 26.02 -9.06 -12.43
C VAL A 271 26.98 -8.91 -13.59
N THR A 272 28.07 -8.19 -13.37
CA THR A 272 29.30 -8.44 -14.11
C THR A 272 29.68 -9.88 -13.85
N VAL A 273 29.41 -10.75 -14.82
CA VAL A 273 29.97 -12.10 -14.85
C VAL A 273 31.49 -11.90 -14.79
N PRO A 274 32.21 -12.43 -13.78
CA PRO A 274 33.65 -12.41 -13.80
C PRO A 274 34.05 -13.13 -15.08
N SER A 275 34.70 -12.42 -16.01
CA SER A 275 35.27 -13.02 -17.22
C SER A 275 36.04 -14.26 -16.79
N ALA A 276 35.54 -15.43 -17.19
CA ALA A 276 36.20 -16.69 -16.92
C ALA A 276 37.62 -16.56 -17.48
N ARG A 277 38.62 -16.56 -16.59
CA ARG A 277 40.02 -16.70 -17.02
C ARG A 277 40.06 -17.93 -17.93
N PRO A 278 40.61 -17.83 -19.14
CA PRO A 278 40.82 -19.00 -19.97
C PRO A 278 41.60 -20.03 -19.14
N LEU A 279 41.07 -21.24 -19.04
CA LEU A 279 41.80 -22.36 -18.44
C LEU A 279 43.12 -22.50 -19.21
N GLN A 280 44.21 -22.04 -18.60
CA GLN A 280 45.55 -22.38 -19.07
C GLN A 280 45.70 -23.88 -18.86
N LEU A 281 45.62 -24.64 -19.96
CA LEU A 281 46.05 -26.02 -20.01
C LEU A 281 47.54 -26.06 -19.60
N SER A 282 47.83 -26.55 -18.39
CA SER A 282 49.19 -26.90 -18.01
C SER A 282 49.68 -28.06 -18.89
N PRO A 283 50.95 -28.07 -19.31
CA PRO A 283 51.48 -29.14 -20.13
C PRO A 283 51.50 -30.45 -19.35
N ALA A 284 51.11 -31.53 -20.04
CA ALA A 284 51.08 -32.88 -19.50
C ALA A 284 52.46 -33.30 -18.97
N ALA A 285 52.47 -33.89 -17.77
CA ALA A 285 53.65 -34.51 -17.18
C ALA A 285 54.15 -35.69 -18.06
N PRO A 286 55.47 -35.92 -18.14
CA PRO A 286 56.01 -37.02 -18.95
C PRO A 286 55.74 -38.37 -18.29
N ALA A 287 55.41 -39.36 -19.12
CA ALA A 287 55.13 -40.74 -18.71
C ALA A 287 56.39 -41.45 -18.18
N PRO A 288 56.26 -42.38 -17.22
CA PRO A 288 57.39 -43.16 -16.70
C PRO A 288 57.79 -44.24 -17.70
N THR A 289 59.05 -44.21 -18.15
CA THR A 289 59.67 -45.31 -18.91
C THR A 289 59.96 -46.48 -17.98
N ALA A 290 59.24 -47.58 -18.16
CA ALA A 290 59.58 -48.87 -17.60
C ALA A 290 60.65 -49.51 -18.47
N ASP A 291 61.89 -49.55 -17.99
CA ASP A 291 62.93 -50.42 -18.55
C ASP A 291 63.45 -51.32 -17.42
N GLY A 292 62.90 -52.54 -17.40
CA GLY A 292 63.35 -53.63 -16.57
C GLY A 292 63.94 -54.70 -17.47
N ARG A 293 65.28 -54.73 -17.57
CA ARG A 293 66.05 -55.92 -17.93
C ARG A 293 67.39 -55.93 -17.22
N ALA A 294 67.56 -56.92 -16.36
CA ALA A 294 68.83 -57.53 -16.00
C ALA A 294 68.54 -58.99 -15.64
N PRO A 295 69.51 -59.92 -15.68
CA PRO A 295 70.80 -59.88 -16.39
C PRO A 295 70.77 -60.58 -17.76
#